data_AF-A0A2D7U4B8-F1
#
_entry.id   AF-A0A2D7U4B8-F1
#
_cell.length_a   1.000
_cell.length_b   1.000
_cell.length_c   1.000
_cell.angle_alpha   90.00
_cell.angle_beta   90.00
_cell.angle_gamma   90.00
#
_symmetry.space_group_name_H-M   'P 1'
#
loop_
_entity.id
_entity.type
_entity.pdbx_description
1 polymer ?
#
loop_
_entity_poly.entity_id
_entity_poly.type
_entity_poly.pdbx_seq_one_letter_code
_entity_poly.pdbx_strand_id
1 'polypeptide(L)'
;MSDLASAAVTYNVSIEVDAVEHSFPCRSDQTVLAAAEEAGVMLPSSCCSGVCTTCAARLKSGSVEQSDAMGVKEDLRADGFTLLCVAFPCSDLRLLAGQEDALYEAQFGQYQK
;
A
#
# COMPACT_ATOMS: atom_id res chain seq x y z
N MET A 1 -5.62 32.44 -2.56
CA MET A 1 -5.23 31.13 -3.11
C MET A 1 -5.67 30.07 -2.09
N SER A 2 -6.95 30.10 -1.72
CA SER A 2 -7.96 29.14 -2.20
C SER A 2 -7.84 27.80 -1.46
N ASP A 3 -8.09 27.88 -0.16
CA ASP A 3 -8.48 26.77 0.71
C ASP A 3 -9.69 26.03 0.13
N LEU A 4 -9.42 25.04 -0.71
CA LEU A 4 -10.35 23.94 -0.97
C LEU A 4 -9.81 22.68 -0.29
N ALA A 5 -9.47 22.80 0.99
CA ALA A 5 -9.34 21.66 1.89
C ALA A 5 -10.74 21.08 2.10
N SER A 6 -11.23 20.33 1.10
CA SER A 6 -12.24 19.30 1.34
C SER A 6 -11.71 18.48 2.50
N ALA A 7 -12.50 18.33 3.57
CA ALA A 7 -12.08 17.63 4.77
C ALA A 7 -11.75 16.17 4.40
N ALA A 8 -10.48 15.92 4.07
CA ALA A 8 -9.99 14.59 3.73
C ALA A 8 -10.22 13.71 4.95
N VAL A 9 -10.88 12.58 4.74
CA VAL A 9 -11.20 11.65 5.82
C VAL A 9 -9.90 10.99 6.24
N THR A 10 -9.59 11.04 7.53
CA THR A 10 -8.42 10.34 8.06
C THR A 10 -8.83 8.94 8.50
N TYR A 11 -8.15 7.94 7.96
CA TYR A 11 -8.29 6.54 8.34
C TYR A 11 -7.09 6.09 9.16
N ASN A 12 -7.28 5.07 9.99
CA ASN A 12 -6.19 4.45 10.73
C ASN A 12 -5.57 3.33 9.89
N VAL A 13 -4.27 3.41 9.66
CA VAL A 13 -3.52 2.39 8.92
C VAL A 13 -2.61 1.65 9.90
N SER A 14 -2.78 0.34 10.00
CA SER A 14 -1.88 -0.55 10.72
C SER A 14 -1.10 -1.38 9.72
N ILE A 15 0.22 -1.31 9.76
CA ILE A 15 1.11 -2.05 8.85
C ILE A 15 2.16 -2.81 9.63
N GLU A 16 2.31 -4.09 9.32
CA GLU A 16 3.37 -4.94 9.88
C GLU A 16 4.58 -4.95 8.94
N VAL A 17 5.74 -4.54 9.45
CA VAL A 17 7.03 -4.48 8.72
C VAL A 17 8.07 -5.19 9.57
N ASP A 18 8.77 -6.19 9.01
CA ASP A 18 9.79 -6.97 9.74
C ASP A 18 9.28 -7.55 11.08
N ALA A 19 8.03 -8.01 11.12
CA ALA A 19 7.31 -8.50 12.32
C ALA A 19 7.07 -7.43 13.42
N VAL A 20 7.20 -6.15 13.08
CA VAL A 20 6.84 -5.01 13.94
C VAL A 20 5.59 -4.34 13.38
N GLU A 21 4.57 -4.20 14.22
CA GLU A 21 3.34 -3.49 13.87
C GLU A 21 3.51 -1.99 14.11
N HIS A 22 3.26 -1.20 13.06
CA HIS A 22 3.22 0.24 13.09
C HIS A 22 1.81 0.72 12.81
N SER A 23 1.37 1.76 13.51
CA SER A 23 0.07 2.38 13.25
C SER A 23 0.20 3.88 13.08
N PHE A 24 -0.45 4.43 12.08
CA PHE A 24 -0.41 5.85 11.77
C PHE A 24 -1.70 6.33 11.08
N PRO A 25 -2.05 7.61 11.25
CA PRO A 25 -3.16 8.21 10.53
C PRO A 25 -2.79 8.43 9.06
N CYS A 26 -3.69 8.06 8.15
CA CYS A 26 -3.55 8.30 6.72
C CYS A 26 -4.80 9.02 6.19
N ARG A 27 -4.61 10.17 5.55
CA ARG A 27 -5.72 10.90 4.92
C ARG A 27 -6.15 10.20 3.62
N SER A 28 -7.43 10.31 3.28
CA SER A 28 -8.00 9.76 2.05
C SER A 28 -7.45 10.41 0.77
N ASP A 29 -6.81 11.59 0.90
CA ASP A 29 -6.21 12.34 -0.21
C ASP A 29 -4.70 12.11 -0.38
N GLN A 30 -4.11 11.22 0.42
CA GLN A 30 -2.69 10.89 0.35
C GLN A 30 -2.47 9.39 0.23
N THR A 31 -1.30 9.01 -0.28
CA THR A 31 -0.94 7.60 -0.39
C THR A 31 -0.52 7.04 0.96
N VAL A 32 -0.73 5.74 1.15
CA VAL A 32 -0.29 5.05 2.37
C VAL A 32 1.22 5.19 2.58
N LEU A 33 2.02 5.16 1.50
CA LEU A 33 3.46 5.38 1.58
C LEU A 33 3.81 6.77 2.13
N ALA A 34 3.18 7.84 1.62
CA ALA A 34 3.44 9.20 2.09
C ALA A 34 3.06 9.36 3.57
N ALA A 35 1.92 8.81 3.99
CA ALA A 35 1.49 8.83 5.39
C ALA A 35 2.44 8.06 6.31
N ALA A 36 3.00 6.94 5.84
CA ALA A 36 4.00 6.17 6.58
C ALA A 36 5.29 6.97 6.77
N GLU A 37 5.77 7.62 5.72
CA GLU A 37 6.95 8.49 5.76
C GLU A 37 6.76 9.68 6.71
N GLU A 38 5.59 10.33 6.68
CA GLU A 38 5.22 11.39 7.63
C GLU A 38 5.21 10.90 9.08
N ALA A 39 4.83 9.65 9.31
CA ALA A 39 4.84 9.00 10.62
C ALA A 39 6.21 8.45 11.03
N GLY A 40 7.23 8.55 10.17
CA GLY A 40 8.57 8.00 10.41
C GLY A 40 8.67 6.48 10.25
N VAL A 41 7.71 5.85 9.56
CA VAL A 41 7.71 4.42 9.23
C VAL A 41 8.32 4.24 7.85
N MET A 42 9.52 3.65 7.82
CA MET A 42 10.23 3.38 6.57
C MET A 42 9.68 2.11 5.92
N LEU A 43 8.98 2.27 4.80
CA LEU A 43 8.46 1.16 4.00
C LEU A 43 9.37 0.87 2.80
N PRO A 44 9.46 -0.40 2.36
CA PRO A 44 10.21 -0.73 1.16
C PRO A 44 9.57 -0.05 -0.06
N SER A 45 10.32 0.81 -0.73
CA SER A 45 9.90 1.52 -1.93
C SER A 45 11.08 1.74 -2.88
N SER A 46 10.81 1.87 -4.18
CA SER A 46 11.86 2.07 -5.19
C SER A 46 11.43 3.06 -6.28
N CYS A 47 10.41 2.70 -7.06
CA CYS A 47 9.96 3.50 -8.21
C CYS A 47 8.93 4.60 -7.86
N CYS A 48 8.21 4.44 -6.75
CA CYS A 48 7.12 5.30 -6.31
C CYS A 48 6.09 5.69 -7.40
N SER A 49 5.92 4.85 -8.42
CA SER A 49 5.11 5.14 -9.62
C SER A 49 4.09 4.03 -9.92
N GLY A 50 3.90 3.07 -9.02
CA GLY A 50 2.95 1.96 -9.22
C GLY A 50 3.37 0.90 -10.25
N VAL A 51 4.64 0.93 -10.72
CA VAL A 51 5.16 0.00 -11.74
C VAL A 51 5.98 -1.15 -11.15
N CYS A 52 6.71 -0.88 -10.06
CA CYS A 52 7.54 -1.86 -9.37
C CYS A 52 6.78 -2.58 -8.25
N THR A 53 7.26 -3.76 -7.86
CA THR A 53 6.67 -4.62 -6.82
C THR A 53 7.29 -4.45 -5.43
N THR A 54 8.30 -3.58 -5.28
CA THR A 54 9.02 -3.38 -4.01
C THR A 54 8.13 -2.86 -2.88
N CYS A 55 7.18 -1.99 -3.21
CA CYS A 55 6.19 -1.47 -2.25
C CYS A 55 4.94 -2.36 -2.11
N ALA A 56 5.03 -3.62 -2.54
CA ALA A 56 3.93 -4.56 -2.41
C ALA A 56 3.68 -4.89 -0.94
N ALA A 57 2.42 -4.76 -0.58
CA ALA A 57 1.88 -5.16 0.70
C ALA A 57 0.62 -5.99 0.46
N ARG A 58 0.23 -6.74 1.49
CA ARG A 58 -1.00 -7.52 1.48
C ARG A 58 -2.01 -6.93 2.45
N LEU A 59 -3.16 -6.57 1.92
CA LEU A 59 -4.32 -6.11 2.66
C LEU A 59 -4.92 -7.28 3.45
N LYS A 60 -4.85 -7.17 4.77
CA LYS A 60 -5.48 -8.10 5.72
C LYS A 60 -6.93 -7.71 6.01
N SER A 61 -7.20 -6.40 6.06
CA SER A 61 -8.55 -5.86 6.21
C SER A 61 -8.63 -4.43 5.70
N GLY A 62 -9.84 -4.02 5.31
CA GLY A 62 -10.12 -2.68 4.81
C GLY A 62 -10.24 -2.64 3.30
N SER A 63 -10.17 -1.45 2.71
CA SER A 63 -10.26 -1.23 1.28
C SER A 63 -9.42 -0.04 0.85
N VAL A 64 -8.73 -0.20 -0.28
CA VAL A 64 -7.88 0.84 -0.86
C VAL A 64 -8.26 1.06 -2.32
N GLU A 65 -8.08 2.30 -2.76
CA GLU A 65 -8.15 2.66 -4.16
C GLU A 65 -6.73 2.73 -4.73
N GLN A 66 -6.46 1.95 -5.76
CA GLN A 66 -5.13 1.84 -6.39
C GLN A 66 -5.25 1.78 -7.92
N SER A 67 -5.94 2.74 -8.52
CA SER A 67 -6.14 2.83 -9.98
C SER A 67 -4.83 2.79 -10.76
N ASP A 68 -3.77 3.38 -10.20
CA ASP A 68 -2.46 3.52 -10.86
C ASP A 68 -1.50 2.36 -10.59
N ALA A 69 -1.94 1.29 -9.92
CA ALA A 69 -1.14 0.10 -9.64
C ALA A 69 -1.01 -0.81 -10.88
N MET A 70 -0.30 -0.34 -11.90
CA MET A 70 -0.03 -1.09 -13.15
C MET A 70 0.90 -2.30 -12.95
N GLY A 71 1.70 -2.30 -11.89
CA GLY A 71 2.65 -3.38 -11.57
C GLY A 71 2.01 -4.67 -11.06
N VAL A 72 0.71 -4.64 -10.71
CA VAL A 72 -0.04 -5.77 -10.14
C VAL A 72 -1.22 -6.13 -11.03
N LYS A 73 -1.38 -7.43 -11.34
CA LYS A 73 -2.54 -7.94 -12.08
C LYS A 73 -3.83 -7.72 -11.29
N GLU A 74 -4.94 -7.49 -11.99
CA GLU A 74 -6.24 -7.23 -11.36
C GLU A 74 -6.71 -8.36 -10.43
N ASP A 75 -6.47 -9.63 -10.82
CA ASP A 75 -6.79 -10.80 -9.98
C ASP A 75 -6.07 -10.75 -8.63
N LEU A 76 -4.80 -10.36 -8.62
CA LEU A 76 -4.00 -10.29 -7.40
C LEU A 76 -4.38 -9.08 -6.54
N ARG A 77 -4.83 -7.99 -7.16
CA ARG A 77 -5.45 -6.87 -6.44
C ARG A 77 -6.70 -7.33 -5.71
N ALA A 78 -7.50 -8.21 -6.32
CA ALA A 78 -8.67 -8.82 -5.67
C ALA A 78 -8.28 -9.79 -4.54
N ASP A 79 -7.15 -10.49 -4.65
CA ASP A 79 -6.57 -11.32 -3.58
C ASP A 79 -5.95 -10.50 -2.42
N GLY A 80 -5.99 -9.18 -2.51
CA GLY A 80 -5.55 -8.24 -1.49
C GLY A 80 -4.11 -7.76 -1.65
N PHE A 81 -3.46 -7.98 -2.80
CA PHE A 81 -2.16 -7.35 -3.07
C PHE A 81 -2.34 -5.87 -3.44
N THR A 82 -1.54 -5.03 -2.80
CA THR A 82 -1.62 -3.57 -2.92
C THR A 82 -0.25 -2.94 -3.04
N LEU A 83 -0.10 -1.96 -3.94
CA LEU A 83 1.11 -1.14 -4.03
C LEU A 83 0.97 0.14 -3.20
N LEU A 84 1.68 0.22 -2.08
CA LEU A 84 1.52 1.32 -1.11
C LEU A 84 1.86 2.70 -1.68
N CYS A 85 2.71 2.77 -2.70
CA CYS A 85 3.11 4.03 -3.33
C CYS A 85 2.00 4.73 -4.12
N VAL A 86 0.95 4.00 -4.52
CA VAL A 86 -0.18 4.51 -5.31
C VAL A 86 -1.53 4.08 -4.72
N ALA A 87 -1.53 3.63 -3.46
CA ALA A 87 -2.72 3.20 -2.76
C ALA A 87 -3.24 4.32 -1.85
N PHE A 88 -4.50 4.69 -2.05
CA PHE A 88 -5.25 5.62 -1.23
C PHE A 88 -6.20 4.85 -0.30
N PRO A 89 -6.26 5.17 0.99
CA PRO A 89 -7.16 4.49 1.91
C PRO A 89 -8.62 4.90 1.68
N CYS A 90 -9.52 3.93 1.61
CA CYS A 90 -10.97 4.14 1.60
C CYS A 90 -11.64 3.74 2.93
N SER A 91 -10.90 3.11 3.83
CA SER A 91 -11.32 2.70 5.17
C SER A 91 -10.08 2.55 6.06
N ASP A 92 -10.29 2.21 7.33
CA ASP A 92 -9.20 1.71 8.17
C ASP A 92 -8.56 0.48 7.54
N LEU A 93 -7.23 0.43 7.53
CA LEU A 93 -6.46 -0.59 6.83
C LEU A 93 -5.63 -1.42 7.80
N ARG A 94 -5.54 -2.72 7.53
CA ARG A 94 -4.47 -3.58 8.06
C ARG A 94 -3.69 -4.16 6.90
N LEU A 95 -2.38 -3.94 6.91
CA LEU A 95 -1.47 -4.29 5.83
C LEU A 95 -0.30 -5.10 6.38
N LEU A 96 0.25 -5.97 5.55
CA LEU A 96 1.52 -6.65 5.78
C LEU A 96 2.49 -6.19 4.70
N ALA A 97 3.57 -5.51 5.07
CA ALA A 97 4.61 -5.06 4.15
C ALA A 97 5.51 -6.23 3.70
N GLY A 98 6.43 -5.94 2.77
CA GLY A 98 7.44 -6.91 2.33
C GLY A 98 6.84 -8.10 1.58
N GLN A 99 5.74 -7.90 0.86
CA GLN A 99 5.06 -8.95 0.10
C GLN A 99 5.52 -9.00 -1.36
N GLU A 100 6.71 -8.46 -1.65
CA GLU A 100 7.31 -8.46 -2.99
C GLU A 100 7.51 -9.88 -3.51
N ASP A 101 8.16 -10.76 -2.73
CA ASP A 101 8.41 -12.14 -3.11
C ASP A 101 7.10 -12.90 -3.35
N ALA A 102 6.14 -12.75 -2.42
CA ALA A 102 4.83 -13.39 -2.51
C ALA A 102 4.04 -12.92 -3.75
N LEU A 103 4.14 -11.62 -4.07
CA LEU A 103 3.51 -11.04 -5.25
C LEU A 103 4.17 -11.54 -6.54
N TYR A 104 5.51 -11.62 -6.55
CA TYR A 104 6.26 -12.10 -7.69
C TYR A 104 5.92 -13.57 -7.99
N GLU A 105 5.90 -14.43 -6.97
CA GLU A 105 5.48 -15.82 -7.09
C GLU A 105 4.04 -15.94 -7.60
N ALA A 106 3.13 -15.10 -7.12
CA ALA A 106 1.74 -15.11 -7.55
C ALA A 106 1.55 -14.58 -8.99
N GLN A 107 2.36 -13.61 -9.45
CA GLN A 107 2.27 -13.05 -10.80
C GLN A 107 2.86 -13.94 -11.89
N PHE A 108 4.01 -14.55 -11.62
CA PHE A 108 4.82 -15.22 -12.63
C PHE A 108 4.88 -16.74 -12.45
N GLY A 109 4.33 -17.27 -11.36
CA GLY A 109 4.46 -18.68 -11.00
C GLY A 109 5.88 -19.00 -10.50
N GLN A 110 6.02 -20.09 -9.75
CA GLN A 110 7.29 -20.51 -9.13
C GLN A 110 8.46 -20.35 -10.09
N TYR A 111 9.37 -19.41 -9.79
CA TYR A 111 10.73 -19.51 -10.30
C TYR A 111 11.36 -20.70 -9.59
N GLN A 112 11.21 -21.91 -10.17
CA GLN A 112 12.01 -23.06 -9.76
C GLN A 112 13.47 -22.69 -10.01
N LYS A 113 14.16 -22.31 -8.94
CA LYS A 113 15.61 -22.26 -8.91
C LYS A 113 16.19 -23.67 -8.95
#